data_AF-Q56GE2-F1
#
_entry.id   AF-Q56GE2-F1
#
_cell.length_a   1.000
_cell.length_b   1.000
_cell.length_c   1.000
_cell.angle_alpha   90.00
_cell.angle_beta   90.00
_cell.angle_gamma   90.00
#
_symmetry.space_group_name_H-M   'P 1'
#
loop_
_entity.id
_entity.type
_entity.pdbx_description
1 polymer ?
#
loop_
_entity_poly.entity_id
_entity_poly.type
_entity_poly.pdbx_seq_one_letter_code
_entity_poly.pdbx_strand_id
1 'polypeptide(L)'
;NSTGLRMCIEYRALNEATRRDHFPLLFIDQVLDRLAGKKYFSFLDGFSGYNQIQIAEEHQDKTTFTYPWGTFSYRVFPFGLCNAPATFQCAVISIFSDFINDFIEVFMDDLSVE
;
A
#
# COMPACT_ATOMS: atom_id res chain seq x y z
N ASN A 1 1.70 3.82 -23.51
CA ASN A 1 0.41 3.11 -23.47
C ASN A 1 -0.14 3.10 -22.06
N SER A 2 -1.21 3.88 -21.82
CA SER A 2 -2.24 3.59 -20.80
C SER A 2 -3.40 4.58 -20.94
N THR A 3 -4.27 4.36 -21.92
CA THR A 3 -5.51 5.14 -22.15
C THR A 3 -6.64 4.70 -21.21
N GLY A 4 -6.34 4.51 -19.92
CA GLY A 4 -7.32 4.09 -18.92
C GLY A 4 -7.69 5.26 -17.99
N LEU A 5 -8.98 5.60 -17.92
CA LEU A 5 -9.52 6.46 -16.86
C LEU A 5 -9.34 5.76 -15.50
N ARG A 6 -8.77 6.46 -14.52
CA ARG A 6 -8.64 5.97 -13.13
C ARG A 6 -9.57 6.78 -12.23
N MET A 7 -10.27 6.08 -11.35
CA MET A 7 -11.06 6.74 -10.31
C MET A 7 -10.11 7.28 -9.25
N CYS A 8 -10.11 8.60 -9.05
CA CYS A 8 -9.35 9.28 -8.01
C CYS A 8 -10.33 10.00 -7.09
N ILE A 9 -10.42 9.54 -5.84
CA ILE A 9 -11.25 10.20 -4.82
C ILE A 9 -10.36 11.14 -4.01
N GLU A 10 -10.89 12.33 -3.73
CA GLU A 10 -10.17 13.38 -3.02
C GLU A 10 -10.26 13.17 -1.50
N TYR A 11 -9.22 12.59 -0.91
CA TYR A 11 -9.15 12.28 0.52
C TYR A 11 -8.27 13.24 1.34
N ARG A 12 -7.82 14.40 0.82
CA ARG A 12 -6.96 15.33 1.59
C ARG A 12 -7.50 15.67 2.97
N ALA A 13 -8.76 16.09 3.08
CA ALA A 13 -9.37 16.45 4.36
C ALA A 13 -9.44 15.25 5.31
N LEU A 14 -9.77 14.07 4.79
CA LEU A 14 -9.77 12.84 5.57
C LEU A 14 -8.36 12.50 6.06
N ASN A 15 -7.34 12.64 5.21
CA ASN A 15 -5.95 12.36 5.54
C ASN A 15 -5.38 13.33 6.58
N GLU A 16 -5.81 14.59 6.58
CA GLU A 16 -5.46 15.58 7.60
C GLU A 16 -6.08 15.25 8.96
N ALA A 17 -7.32 14.76 8.97
CA ALA A 17 -8.03 14.34 10.18
C ALA A 17 -7.60 12.94 10.70
N THR A 18 -6.94 12.14 9.85
CA THR A 18 -6.53 10.78 10.18
C THR A 18 -5.18 10.78 10.88
N ARG A 19 -5.08 10.07 12.01
CA ARG A 19 -3.79 9.80 12.65
C ARG A 19 -2.93 8.96 11.70
N ARG A 20 -1.78 9.52 11.31
CA ARG A 20 -0.82 8.81 10.46
C ARG A 20 -0.21 7.63 11.21
N ASP A 21 -0.19 6.49 10.53
CA ASP A 21 0.57 5.34 10.98
C ASP A 21 2.07 5.65 10.82
N HIS A 22 2.83 5.43 11.89
CA HIS A 22 4.29 5.63 11.92
C HIS A 22 5.03 4.31 11.78
N PHE A 23 4.38 3.29 11.20
CA PHE A 23 5.03 2.04 10.87
C PHE A 23 6.33 2.31 10.09
N PRO A 24 7.46 1.68 10.47
CA PRO A 24 8.74 1.95 9.86
C PRO A 24 8.71 1.50 8.40
N LEU A 25 8.46 2.45 7.50
CA LEU A 25 8.70 2.25 6.07
C LEU A 25 10.21 2.15 5.89
N LEU A 26 10.68 1.09 5.22
CA LEU A 26 12.10 0.98 4.88
C LEU A 26 12.46 2.16 3.97
N PHE A 27 13.55 2.84 4.29
CA PHE A 27 14.06 3.88 3.39
C PHE A 27 14.60 3.22 2.12
N ILE A 28 14.40 3.88 0.98
CA ILE A 28 14.85 3.35 -0.31
C ILE A 28 16.35 3.03 -0.29
N ASP A 29 17.16 3.85 0.39
CA ASP A 29 18.59 3.63 0.54
C ASP A 29 18.90 2.30 1.26
N GLN A 30 18.11 1.93 2.27
CA GLN A 30 18.29 0.66 2.98
C GLN A 30 17.97 -0.54 2.09
N VAL A 31 16.95 -0.43 1.25
CA VAL A 31 16.61 -1.49 0.29
C VAL A 31 17.71 -1.60 -0.78
N LEU A 32 18.19 -0.47 -1.30
CA LEU A 32 19.27 -0.45 -2.29
C LEU A 32 20.58 -1.02 -1.74
N ASP A 33 20.93 -0.69 -0.49
CA ASP A 33 22.13 -1.23 0.16
C ASP A 33 22.06 -2.74 0.34
N ARG A 34 20.87 -3.30 0.58
CA ARG A 34 20.67 -4.76 0.71
C ARG A 34 20.68 -5.49 -0.64
N LEU A 35 20.20 -4.81 -1.69
CA LEU A 35 20.28 -5.30 -3.07
C LEU A 35 21.71 -5.16 -3.64
N ALA A 36 22.53 -4.26 -3.09
CA ALA A 36 23.89 -4.03 -3.54
C ALA A 36 24.75 -5.30 -3.34
N GLY A 37 25.27 -5.84 -4.44
CA GLY A 37 26.09 -7.07 -4.43
C GLY A 37 25.31 -8.35 -4.70
N LYS A 38 23.97 -8.28 -4.83
CA LYS A 38 23.17 -9.42 -5.30
C LYS A 38 23.33 -9.60 -6.81
N LYS A 39 23.49 -10.84 -7.25
CA LYS A 39 23.74 -11.18 -8.66
C LYS A 39 22.46 -11.16 -9.50
N TYR A 40 21.35 -11.53 -8.88
CA TYR A 40 20.02 -11.55 -9.46
C TYR A 40 19.03 -11.07 -8.40
N PHE A 41 17.99 -10.38 -8.85
CA PHE A 41 16.84 -10.01 -8.05
C PHE A 41 15.66 -9.83 -9.01
N SER A 42 14.45 -10.06 -8.51
CA SER A 42 13.20 -9.85 -9.22
C SER A 42 12.35 -8.86 -8.45
N PHE A 43 11.84 -7.84 -9.14
CA PHE A 43 10.82 -6.95 -8.61
C PHE A 43 9.43 -7.51 -8.93
N LEU A 44 8.63 -7.68 -7.90
CA LEU A 44 7.24 -8.09 -7.94
C LEU A 44 6.40 -6.86 -7.56
N ASP A 45 5.66 -6.33 -8.53
CA ASP A 45 4.65 -5.30 -8.29
C ASP A 45 3.44 -5.95 -7.62
N GLY A 46 3.08 -5.49 -6.42
CA GLY A 46 1.85 -5.85 -5.74
C GLY A 46 0.64 -5.26 -6.46
N PHE A 47 0.28 -5.79 -7.62
CA PHE A 47 -0.76 -5.23 -8.48
C PHE A 47 -2.07 -4.99 -7.69
N SER A 48 -2.49 -3.72 -7.63
CA SER A 48 -3.65 -3.28 -6.83
C SER A 48 -3.57 -3.73 -5.37
N GLY A 49 -2.37 -3.75 -4.78
CA GLY A 49 -2.09 -4.32 -3.47
C GLY A 49 -2.93 -3.72 -2.36
N TYR A 50 -3.19 -2.41 -2.41
CA TYR A 50 -4.10 -1.74 -1.47
C TYR A 50 -5.52 -2.30 -1.53
N ASN A 51 -6.02 -2.57 -2.74
CA ASN A 51 -7.36 -3.12 -2.95
C ASN A 51 -7.50 -4.58 -2.43
N GLN A 52 -6.41 -5.22 -2.00
CA GLN A 52 -6.45 -6.53 -1.37
C GLN A 52 -6.61 -6.46 0.15
N ILE A 53 -6.37 -5.28 0.76
CA ILE A 53 -6.49 -5.09 2.21
C ILE A 53 -7.89 -4.60 2.55
N GLN A 54 -8.58 -5.32 3.42
CA GLN A 54 -9.89 -4.91 3.93
C GLN A 54 -9.77 -3.73 4.90
N ILE A 55 -10.68 -2.77 4.75
CA ILE A 55 -10.88 -1.71 5.73
C ILE A 55 -11.79 -2.26 6.83
N ALA A 56 -11.42 -2.01 8.09
CA ALA A 56 -12.26 -2.33 9.24
C ALA A 56 -13.68 -1.77 9.05
N GLU A 57 -14.71 -2.57 9.35
CA GLU A 57 -16.10 -2.25 9.05
C GLU A 57 -16.53 -0.87 9.62
N GLU A 58 -16.06 -0.56 10.82
CA GLU A 58 -16.24 0.72 11.53
C GLU A 58 -15.52 1.94 10.92
N HIS A 59 -14.74 1.76 9.85
CA HIS A 59 -14.02 2.83 9.16
C HIS A 59 -14.38 2.93 7.67
N GLN A 60 -15.19 2.02 7.14
CA GLN A 60 -15.57 2.03 5.72
C GLN A 60 -16.34 3.30 5.36
N ASP A 61 -17.22 3.76 6.25
CA ASP A 61 -18.00 5.00 6.11
C ASP A 61 -17.13 6.26 5.92
N LYS A 62 -15.92 6.28 6.48
CA LYS A 62 -14.97 7.39 6.30
C LYS A 62 -14.47 7.50 4.86
N THR A 63 -14.53 6.42 4.09
CA THR A 63 -14.12 6.37 2.68
C THR A 63 -15.28 6.64 1.71
N THR A 64 -16.36 7.21 2.22
CA THR A 64 -17.55 7.47 1.44
C THR A 64 -17.31 8.56 0.39
N PHE A 65 -17.76 8.30 -0.83
CA PHE A 65 -17.75 9.26 -1.93
C PHE A 65 -19.11 9.28 -2.63
N THR A 66 -19.47 10.45 -3.16
CA THR A 66 -20.70 10.63 -3.92
C THR A 66 -20.41 10.63 -5.40
N TYR A 67 -21.24 9.92 -6.15
CA TYR A 67 -21.25 9.86 -7.60
C TYR A 67 -22.68 10.18 -8.09
N PRO A 68 -22.90 10.69 -9.31
CA PRO A 68 -24.23 11.02 -9.84
C PRO A 68 -25.37 10.01 -9.62
N TRP A 69 -25.06 8.71 -9.48
CA TRP A 69 -26.05 7.65 -9.27
C TRP A 69 -26.10 7.11 -7.83
N GLY A 70 -25.35 7.67 -6.89
CA GLY A 70 -25.40 7.22 -5.50
C GLY A 70 -24.18 7.58 -4.67
N THR A 71 -24.23 7.16 -3.41
CA THR A 71 -23.15 7.29 -2.44
C THR A 71 -22.59 5.91 -2.15
N PHE A 72 -21.27 5.78 -2.22
CA PHE A 72 -20.56 4.51 -2.09
C PHE A 72 -19.43 4.65 -1.08
N SER A 73 -19.10 3.54 -0.42
CA SER A 73 -17.98 3.46 0.52
C SER A 73 -17.09 2.29 0.12
N TYR A 74 -15.79 2.43 0.29
CA TYR A 74 -14.85 1.35 -0.01
C TYR A 74 -14.82 0.31 1.12
N ARG A 75 -14.76 -0.97 0.73
CA ARG A 75 -14.53 -2.10 1.64
C ARG A 75 -13.06 -2.48 1.78
N VAL A 76 -12.25 -2.06 0.82
CA VAL A 76 -10.82 -2.31 0.72
C VAL A 76 -10.09 -0.99 0.56
N PHE A 77 -8.81 -0.91 0.90
CA PHE A 77 -8.08 0.36 0.84
C PHE A 77 -8.07 0.95 -0.58
N PRO A 78 -8.69 2.12 -0.83
CA PRO A 78 -8.54 2.83 -2.09
C PRO A 78 -7.21 3.59 -2.12
N PHE A 79 -6.77 3.91 -3.34
CA PHE A 79 -5.70 4.88 -3.53
C PHE A 79 -6.06 6.24 -2.91
N GLY A 80 -5.05 6.91 -2.37
CA GLY A 80 -5.18 8.26 -1.80
C GLY A 80 -5.36 8.30 -0.29
N LEU A 81 -5.53 7.17 0.41
CA LEU A 81 -5.50 7.14 1.87
C LEU A 81 -4.06 7.19 2.40
N CYS A 82 -3.81 8.06 3.38
CA CYS A 82 -2.47 8.29 3.93
C CYS A 82 -1.84 7.05 4.61
N ASN A 83 -2.67 6.14 5.13
CA ASN A 83 -2.19 4.94 5.82
C ASN A 83 -2.16 3.68 4.92
N ALA A 84 -2.51 3.79 3.63
CA ALA A 84 -2.50 2.65 2.72
C ALA A 84 -1.12 1.99 2.58
N PRO A 85 -0.01 2.74 2.36
CA PRO A 85 1.32 2.14 2.21
C PRO A 85 1.79 1.45 3.50
N ALA A 86 1.59 2.09 4.65
CA ALA A 86 1.96 1.53 5.95
C ALA A 86 1.20 0.23 6.23
N THR A 87 -0.11 0.22 6.00
CA THR A 87 -0.95 -0.97 6.20
C THR A 87 -0.54 -2.10 5.26
N PHE A 88 -0.22 -1.80 4.01
CA PHE A 88 0.25 -2.78 3.05
C PHE A 88 1.59 -3.38 3.46
N GLN A 89 2.55 -2.53 3.83
CA GLN A 89 3.85 -3.01 4.31
C GLN A 89 3.72 -3.89 5.57
N CYS A 90 2.87 -3.50 6.53
CA CYS A 90 2.54 -4.33 7.70
C CYS A 90 2.03 -5.72 7.29
N ALA A 91 1.07 -5.77 6.35
CA ALA A 91 0.47 -7.01 5.91
C ALA A 91 1.49 -7.93 5.22
N VAL A 92 2.29 -7.37 4.30
CA VAL A 92 3.33 -8.10 3.58
C VAL A 92 4.39 -8.63 4.56
N ILE A 93 4.88 -7.81 5.48
CA ILE A 93 5.85 -8.24 6.50
C ILE A 93 5.26 -9.34 7.38
N SER A 94 3.98 -9.24 7.75
CA SER A 94 3.31 -10.28 8.55
C SER A 94 3.21 -11.60 7.80
N ILE A 95 2.96 -11.59 6.48
CA ILE A 95 2.81 -12.81 5.66
C ILE A 95 4.18 -13.45 5.41
N PHE A 96 5.19 -12.65 5.09
CA PHE A 96 6.53 -13.13 4.71
C PHE A 96 7.54 -13.05 5.85
N SER A 97 7.10 -12.91 7.10
CA SER A 97 7.98 -12.61 8.25
C SER A 97 9.21 -13.54 8.36
N ASP A 98 9.07 -14.81 7.99
CA ASP A 98 10.16 -15.80 8.00
C ASP A 98 11.23 -15.56 6.91
N PHE A 99 10.91 -14.78 5.87
CA PHE A 99 11.74 -14.52 4.69
C PHE A 99 12.22 -13.07 4.58
N ILE A 100 11.61 -12.17 5.37
CA ILE A 100 11.97 -10.75 5.41
C ILE A 100 13.37 -10.58 6.01
N ASN A 101 14.21 -9.79 5.34
CA ASN A 101 15.66 -9.62 5.61
C ASN A 101 16.54 -10.84 5.27
N ASP A 102 16.00 -11.92 4.71
CA ASP A 102 16.81 -13.03 4.17
C ASP A 102 16.95 -12.86 2.65
N PHE A 103 15.85 -13.07 1.93
CA PHE A 103 15.79 -12.91 0.47
C PHE A 103 14.58 -12.09 -0.02
N ILE A 104 13.68 -11.66 0.87
CA ILE A 104 12.57 -10.78 0.54
C ILE A 104 12.78 -9.41 1.20
N GLU A 105 12.69 -8.37 0.39
CA GLU A 105 12.69 -6.97 0.81
C GLU A 105 11.41 -6.30 0.30
N VAL A 106 10.82 -5.41 1.11
CA VAL A 106 9.55 -4.74 0.80
C VAL A 106 9.75 -3.24 0.78
N PHE A 107 9.30 -2.58 -0.28
CA PHE A 107 9.34 -1.14 -0.41
C PHE A 107 7.99 -0.60 -0.93
N MET A 108 7.22 0.03 -0.04
CA MET A 108 5.86 0.49 -0.34
C MET A 108 5.02 -0.64 -0.96
N ASP A 109 4.79 -0.59 -2.29
CA ASP A 109 3.94 -1.53 -3.02
C ASP A 109 4.73 -2.63 -3.74
N ASP A 110 6.04 -2.50 -3.79
CA ASP A 110 6.95 -3.42 -4.48
C ASP A 110 7.61 -4.39 -3.50
N LEU A 111 7.72 -5.64 -3.92
CA LEU A 111 8.53 -6.66 -3.29
C LEU A 111 9.74 -6.96 -4.17
N SER A 112 10.94 -6.96 -3.59
CA SER A 112 12.11 -7.51 -4.27
C SER A 112 12.50 -8.85 -3.66
N VAL A 113 12.72 -9.83 -4.53
CA VAL A 113 13.10 -11.21 -4.18
C VAL A 113 14.44 -11.51 -4.83
N GLU A 114 15.42 -11.98 -4.05
CA GLU A 114 16.73 -12.44 -4.53
C GLU A 114 16.66 -13.84 -5.18
#